data_AF-A0A529JYN3-F1
#
_entry.id   AF-A0A529JYN3-F1
#
_cell.length_a   1.000
_cell.length_b   1.000
_cell.length_c   1.000
_cell.angle_alpha   90.00
_cell.angle_beta   90.00
_cell.angle_gamma   90.00
#
_symmetry.space_group_name_H-M   'P 1'
#
loop_
_entity.id
_entity.type
_entity.pdbx_description
1 polymer ?
#
loop_
_entity_poly.entity_id
_entity_poly.type
_entity_poly.pdbx_seq_one_letter_code
_entity_poly.pdbx_strand_id
1 'polypeptide(L)'
;LRNVLEPHMVALLEATMWRQIRDPDFMLGALKTYRMMTGLSQMDADFVQNWWVNDLPEFAPAAPFPTADAEEHQLAAIRRMAVDDSYIAADQALVAEALKTVCTISLPARAYRQLLADPAVAGLKEWIPANFAGPNGAKVFARRSAKTLRVGISGAFTYSGFHNAILDRIE
;
A
#
# COMPACT_ATOMS: atom_id res chain seq x y z
N LEU A 1 26.24 6.63 -15.12
CA LEU A 1 25.07 5.95 -14.51
C LEU A 1 23.89 6.89 -14.26
N ARG A 2 24.10 8.09 -13.70
CA ARG A 2 23.04 9.09 -13.46
C ARG A 2 22.10 9.35 -14.65
N ASN A 3 22.68 9.77 -15.79
CA ASN A 3 21.92 10.19 -16.99
C ASN A 3 21.13 9.07 -17.69
N VAL A 4 21.26 7.82 -17.21
CA VAL A 4 20.60 6.65 -17.82
C VAL A 4 19.67 5.97 -16.82
N LEU A 5 20.09 5.84 -15.56
CA LEU A 5 19.31 5.11 -14.56
C LEU A 5 18.09 5.90 -14.08
N GLU A 6 18.24 7.19 -13.76
CA GLU A 6 17.13 8.01 -13.24
C GLU A 6 15.97 8.13 -14.26
N PRO A 7 16.23 8.40 -15.56
CA PRO A 7 15.16 8.41 -16.57
C PRO A 7 14.49 7.06 -16.73
N HIS A 8 15.23 5.96 -16.60
CA HIS A 8 14.68 4.62 -16.72
C HIS A 8 13.77 4.27 -15.54
N MET A 9 14.16 4.67 -14.32
CA MET A 9 13.34 4.49 -13.12
C MET A 9 12.04 5.29 -13.24
N VAL A 10 12.11 6.57 -13.65
CA VAL A 10 10.91 7.39 -13.84
C VAL A 10 10.01 6.79 -14.93
N ALA A 11 10.56 6.35 -16.07
CA ALA A 11 9.79 5.71 -17.13
C ALA A 11 9.13 4.39 -16.68
N LEU A 12 9.82 3.58 -15.88
CA LEU A 12 9.24 2.36 -15.29
C LEU A 12 8.07 2.71 -14.37
N LEU A 13 8.22 3.74 -13.54
CA LEU A 13 7.16 4.20 -12.65
C LEU A 13 5.95 4.72 -13.44
N GLU A 14 6.17 5.56 -14.46
CA GLU A 14 5.11 6.06 -15.35
C GLU A 14 4.35 4.94 -16.04
N ALA A 15 5.06 3.96 -16.61
CA ALA A 15 4.45 2.80 -17.25
C ALA A 15 3.60 1.98 -16.26
N THR A 16 4.10 1.82 -15.03
CA THR A 16 3.37 1.11 -13.97
C THR A 16 2.12 1.90 -13.54
N MET A 17 2.23 3.22 -13.36
CA MET A 17 1.11 4.09 -13.01
C MET A 17 0.03 4.10 -14.10
N TRP A 18 0.39 4.18 -15.37
CA TRP A 18 -0.58 4.09 -16.45
C TRP A 18 -1.31 2.74 -16.47
N ARG A 19 -0.60 1.64 -16.21
CA ARG A 19 -1.20 0.29 -16.14
C ARG A 19 -2.16 0.16 -14.96
N GLN A 20 -1.82 0.75 -13.82
CA GLN A 20 -2.61 0.71 -12.59
C GLN A 20 -3.44 1.98 -12.37
N ILE A 21 -3.78 2.71 -13.46
CA ILE A 21 -4.41 4.03 -13.36
C ILE A 21 -5.75 4.01 -12.64
N ARG A 22 -6.41 2.85 -12.54
CA ARG A 22 -7.70 2.66 -11.88
C ARG A 22 -7.60 2.07 -10.48
N ASP A 23 -6.39 1.78 -9.99
CA ASP A 23 -6.15 1.29 -8.63
C ASP A 23 -5.79 2.47 -7.72
N PRO A 24 -6.75 2.98 -6.92
CA PRO A 24 -6.52 4.12 -6.04
C PRO A 24 -5.61 3.81 -4.85
N ASP A 25 -5.50 2.55 -4.40
CA ASP A 25 -4.62 2.19 -3.28
C ASP A 25 -3.16 2.23 -3.75
N PHE A 26 -2.87 1.64 -4.91
CA PHE A 26 -1.55 1.75 -5.55
C PHE A 26 -1.20 3.19 -5.92
N MET A 27 -2.16 3.91 -6.53
CA MET A 27 -1.91 5.26 -7.06
C MET A 27 -1.47 6.26 -6.00
N LEU A 28 -1.89 6.08 -4.74
CA LEU A 28 -1.49 6.97 -3.66
C LEU A 28 0.02 6.95 -3.41
N GLY A 29 0.57 5.76 -3.21
CA GLY A 29 2.01 5.57 -3.01
C GLY A 29 2.79 5.94 -4.27
N ALA A 30 2.31 5.50 -5.44
CA ALA A 30 2.94 5.77 -6.72
C ALA A 30 3.01 7.27 -7.05
N LEU A 31 1.89 8.00 -6.89
CA LEU A 31 1.85 9.45 -7.13
C LEU A 31 2.72 10.22 -6.14
N LYS A 32 2.73 9.82 -4.86
CA LYS A 32 3.61 10.46 -3.85
C LYS A 32 5.07 10.27 -4.25
N THR A 33 5.49 9.05 -4.57
CA THR A 33 6.85 8.75 -5.03
C THR A 33 7.21 9.48 -6.33
N TYR A 34 6.31 9.45 -7.33
CA TYR A 34 6.51 10.11 -8.61
C TYR A 34 6.73 11.62 -8.47
N ARG A 35 5.91 12.28 -7.64
CA ARG A 35 6.05 13.73 -7.37
C ARG A 35 7.38 14.07 -6.72
N MET A 36 7.91 13.21 -5.86
CA MET A 36 9.22 13.41 -5.24
C MET A 36 10.36 13.21 -6.25
N MET A 37 10.29 12.18 -7.10
CA MET A 37 11.30 11.88 -8.12
C MET A 37 11.34 12.88 -9.28
N THR A 38 10.25 13.63 -9.50
CA THR A 38 10.12 14.64 -10.57
C THR A 38 10.22 16.09 -10.07
N GLY A 39 10.55 16.31 -8.79
CA GLY A 39 10.71 17.65 -8.22
C GLY A 39 9.40 18.41 -7.99
N LEU A 40 8.24 17.75 -8.11
CA LEU A 40 6.92 18.33 -7.80
C LEU A 40 6.62 18.36 -6.30
N SER A 41 7.49 17.79 -5.46
CA SER A 41 7.40 17.74 -4.00
C SER A 41 8.79 17.60 -3.40
N GLN A 42 8.97 18.06 -2.16
CA GLN A 42 10.18 17.77 -1.38
C GLN A 42 10.37 16.26 -1.24
N MET A 43 11.61 15.80 -1.43
CA MET A 43 11.98 14.38 -1.37
C MET A 43 12.03 13.87 0.08
N ASP A 44 11.30 12.79 0.34
CA ASP A 44 11.43 11.95 1.53
C ASP A 44 12.09 10.63 1.09
N ALA A 45 13.41 10.57 1.20
CA ALA A 45 14.18 9.46 0.66
C ALA A 45 13.85 8.13 1.35
N ASP A 46 13.51 8.14 2.64
CA ASP A 46 13.21 6.91 3.38
C ASP A 46 11.87 6.33 2.94
N PHE A 47 10.86 7.19 2.79
CA PHE A 47 9.57 6.78 2.22
C PHE A 47 9.73 6.23 0.80
N VAL A 48 10.43 6.96 -0.08
CA VAL A 48 10.59 6.56 -1.49
C VAL A 48 11.35 5.24 -1.58
N GLN A 49 12.45 5.06 -0.84
CA GLN A 49 13.20 3.80 -0.82
C GLN A 49 12.34 2.63 -0.35
N ASN A 50 11.60 2.80 0.76
CA ASN A 50 10.75 1.75 1.30
C ASN A 50 9.65 1.35 0.31
N TRP A 51 8.95 2.32 -0.27
CA TRP A 51 7.90 2.07 -1.25
C TRP A 51 8.44 1.45 -2.54
N TRP A 52 9.60 1.92 -3.01
CA TRP A 52 10.24 1.43 -4.22
C TRP A 52 10.63 -0.05 -4.13
N VAL A 53 11.07 -0.51 -2.95
CA VAL A 53 11.46 -1.90 -2.72
C VAL A 53 10.28 -2.79 -2.37
N ASN A 54 9.34 -2.31 -1.55
CA ASN A 54 8.31 -3.17 -0.97
C ASN A 54 6.98 -3.15 -1.72
N ASP A 55 6.61 -2.03 -2.34
CA ASP A 55 5.30 -1.87 -2.97
C ASP A 55 5.37 -1.97 -4.50
N LEU A 56 6.35 -1.31 -5.14
CA LEU A 56 6.46 -1.28 -6.62
C LEU A 56 6.54 -2.68 -7.27
N PRO A 57 7.30 -3.68 -6.75
CA PRO A 57 7.47 -4.96 -7.45
C PRO A 57 6.18 -5.76 -7.65
N GLU A 58 5.16 -5.56 -6.82
CA GLU A 58 3.87 -6.24 -6.96
C GLU A 58 3.12 -5.81 -8.23
N PHE A 59 3.35 -4.58 -8.70
CA PHE A 59 2.59 -3.97 -9.78
C PHE A 59 3.39 -3.76 -11.07
N ALA A 60 4.72 -3.73 -10.95
CA ALA A 60 5.62 -3.41 -12.06
C ALA A 60 5.47 -4.39 -13.23
N PRO A 61 5.49 -3.91 -14.49
CA PRO A 61 5.34 -4.76 -15.68
C PRO A 61 6.51 -5.73 -15.91
N ALA A 62 7.67 -5.42 -15.32
CA ALA A 62 8.87 -6.24 -15.32
C ALA A 62 9.50 -6.18 -13.93
N ALA A 63 10.30 -7.17 -13.57
CA ALA A 63 11.02 -7.18 -12.30
C ALA A 63 11.90 -5.92 -12.20
N PRO A 64 11.62 -5.00 -11.25
CA PRO A 64 12.38 -3.75 -11.13
C PRO A 64 13.84 -4.00 -10.72
N PHE A 65 14.11 -5.15 -10.07
CA PHE A 65 15.42 -5.54 -9.56
C PHE A 65 15.82 -6.91 -10.12
N PRO A 66 16.40 -6.98 -11.34
CA PRO A 66 16.85 -8.24 -11.92
C PRO A 66 18.07 -8.84 -11.19
N THR A 67 18.83 -8.01 -10.46
CA THR A 67 20.00 -8.41 -9.66
C THR A 67 20.02 -7.63 -8.34
N ALA A 68 20.73 -8.15 -7.32
CA ALA A 68 20.92 -7.45 -6.04
C ALA A 68 21.62 -6.09 -6.23
N ASP A 69 22.62 -6.03 -7.10
CA ASP A 69 23.32 -4.79 -7.44
C ASP A 69 22.38 -3.74 -8.07
N ALA A 70 21.35 -4.18 -8.82
CA ALA A 70 20.39 -3.27 -9.43
C ALA A 70 19.52 -2.56 -8.38
N GLU A 71 19.13 -3.26 -7.31
CA GLU A 71 18.43 -2.66 -6.17
C GLU A 71 19.31 -1.61 -5.49
N GLU A 72 20.55 -1.98 -5.15
CA GLU A 72 21.49 -1.06 -4.49
C GLU A 72 21.74 0.21 -5.31
N HIS A 73 21.93 0.07 -6.63
CA HIS A 73 22.13 1.21 -7.52
C HIS A 73 20.90 2.11 -7.65
N GLN A 74 19.69 1.55 -7.64
CA GLN A 74 18.45 2.31 -7.67
C GLN A 74 18.22 3.06 -6.34
N LEU A 75 18.48 2.42 -5.21
CA LEU A 75 18.43 3.06 -3.89
C LEU A 75 19.45 4.19 -3.77
N ALA A 76 20.67 3.99 -4.29
CA ALA A 76 21.68 5.05 -4.35
C ALA A 76 21.26 6.22 -5.27
N ALA A 77 20.54 5.94 -6.36
CA ALA A 77 19.98 6.98 -7.21
C ALA A 77 18.88 7.79 -6.50
N ILE A 78 17.98 7.14 -5.76
CA ILE A 78 16.96 7.82 -4.95
C ILE A 78 17.59 8.75 -3.91
N ARG A 79 18.60 8.27 -3.17
CA ARG A 79 19.32 9.11 -2.18
C ARG A 79 19.97 10.34 -2.82
N ARG A 80 20.47 10.18 -4.05
CA ARG A 80 21.10 11.28 -4.81
C ARG A 80 20.07 12.32 -5.27
N MET A 81 18.89 11.89 -5.73
CA MET A 81 17.79 12.79 -6.09
C MET A 81 17.33 13.66 -4.92
N ALA A 82 17.59 13.26 -3.67
CA ALA A 82 17.29 14.09 -2.49
C ALA A 82 18.24 15.28 -2.30
N VAL A 83 19.42 15.24 -2.93
CA VAL A 83 20.49 16.24 -2.75
C VAL A 83 20.64 17.12 -3.99
N ASP A 84 20.29 16.59 -5.17
CA ASP A 84 20.46 17.27 -6.45
C ASP A 84 19.11 17.67 -7.04
N ASP A 85 18.95 18.96 -7.35
CA ASP A 85 17.73 19.54 -7.90
C ASP A 85 17.56 19.35 -9.42
N SER A 86 18.35 18.46 -10.03
CA SER A 86 18.20 18.07 -11.43
C SER A 86 17.13 16.98 -11.59
N TYR A 87 15.87 17.38 -11.82
CA TYR A 87 14.75 16.46 -12.00
C TYR A 87 14.36 16.22 -13.46
N ILE A 88 13.74 15.05 -13.70
CA ILE A 88 13.08 14.73 -14.97
C ILE A 88 11.71 15.40 -14.98
N ALA A 89 11.35 15.99 -16.13
CA ALA A 89 10.05 16.64 -16.29
C ALA A 89 8.91 15.63 -16.15
N ALA A 90 7.93 15.96 -15.29
CA ALA A 90 6.77 15.12 -15.07
C ALA A 90 5.77 15.16 -16.24
N ASP A 91 5.17 14.02 -16.54
CA ASP A 91 3.97 13.90 -17.36
C ASP A 91 2.75 14.48 -16.60
N GLN A 92 2.36 15.68 -17.00
CA GLN A 92 1.23 16.39 -16.40
C GLN A 92 -0.11 15.68 -16.63
N ALA A 93 -0.27 14.94 -17.72
CA ALA A 93 -1.48 14.17 -17.98
C ALA A 93 -1.60 12.99 -17.01
N LEU A 94 -0.48 12.31 -16.75
CA LEU A 94 -0.41 11.25 -15.75
C LEU A 94 -0.74 11.76 -14.35
N VAL A 95 -0.15 12.89 -13.94
CA VAL A 95 -0.42 13.50 -12.62
C VAL A 95 -1.89 13.84 -12.47
N ALA A 96 -2.50 14.46 -13.49
CA ALA A 96 -3.90 14.83 -13.46
C ALA A 96 -4.83 13.62 -13.35
N GLU A 97 -4.54 12.54 -14.09
CA GLU A 97 -5.34 11.32 -14.04
C GLU A 97 -5.16 10.55 -12.73
N ALA A 98 -3.92 10.44 -12.23
CA ALA A 98 -3.60 9.86 -10.94
C ALA A 98 -4.35 10.54 -9.79
N LEU A 99 -4.43 11.88 -9.80
CA LEU A 99 -5.19 12.64 -8.80
C LEU A 99 -6.70 12.33 -8.85
N LYS A 100 -7.29 12.18 -10.04
CA LYS A 100 -8.69 11.76 -10.15
C LYS A 100 -8.91 10.40 -9.52
N THR A 101 -8.02 9.45 -9.78
CA THR A 101 -8.08 8.09 -9.22
C THR A 101 -7.97 8.12 -7.70
N VAL A 102 -6.98 8.81 -7.13
CA VAL A 102 -6.79 8.91 -5.67
C VAL A 102 -8.02 9.54 -4.98
N CYS A 103 -8.71 10.45 -5.65
CA CYS A 103 -9.94 11.07 -5.16
C CYS A 103 -11.19 10.17 -5.22
N THR A 104 -11.13 8.99 -5.85
CA THR A 104 -12.26 8.04 -5.88
C THR A 104 -12.51 7.37 -4.52
N ILE A 105 -11.48 7.25 -3.68
CA ILE A 105 -11.63 6.75 -2.31
C ILE A 105 -11.70 7.92 -1.34
N SER A 106 -12.77 7.95 -0.55
CA SER A 106 -12.93 8.93 0.53
C SER A 106 -11.85 8.75 1.61
N LEU A 107 -11.43 9.87 2.22
CA LEU A 107 -10.45 9.83 3.32
C LEU A 107 -10.83 8.84 4.44
N PRO A 108 -12.10 8.73 4.90
CA PRO A 108 -12.50 7.74 5.90
C PRO A 108 -12.28 6.30 5.45
N ALA A 109 -12.60 5.97 4.18
CA ALA A 109 -12.39 4.63 3.66
C ALA A 109 -10.88 4.28 3.61
N ARG A 110 -10.01 5.26 3.33
CA ARG A 110 -8.56 5.08 3.39
C ARG A 110 -8.07 4.85 4.81
N ALA A 111 -8.44 5.72 5.74
CA ALA A 111 -8.08 5.57 7.15
C ALA A 111 -8.51 4.21 7.70
N TYR A 112 -9.72 3.76 7.33
CA TYR A 112 -10.23 2.44 7.71
C TYR A 112 -9.37 1.28 7.15
N ARG A 113 -8.98 1.33 5.86
CA ARG A 113 -8.11 0.30 5.27
C ARG A 113 -6.74 0.28 5.92
N GLN A 114 -6.14 1.44 6.14
CA GLN A 114 -4.85 1.56 6.80
C GLN A 114 -4.88 1.00 8.23
N LEU A 115 -5.93 1.31 8.99
CA LEU A 115 -6.14 0.79 10.33
C LEU A 115 -6.23 -0.75 10.33
N LEU A 116 -6.95 -1.34 9.38
CA LEU A 116 -7.06 -2.80 9.28
C LEU A 116 -5.77 -3.48 8.80
N ALA A 117 -4.94 -2.78 8.03
CA ALA A 117 -3.65 -3.28 7.55
C ALA A 117 -2.52 -3.17 8.59
N ASP A 118 -2.72 -2.43 9.68
CA ASP A 118 -1.74 -2.33 10.76
C ASP A 118 -1.37 -3.73 11.29
N PRO A 119 -0.07 -4.08 11.40
CA PRO A 119 0.36 -5.42 11.78
C PRO A 119 -0.25 -5.93 13.09
N ALA A 120 -0.48 -5.08 14.09
CA ALA A 120 -1.08 -5.54 15.34
C ALA A 120 -2.61 -5.70 15.27
N VAL A 121 -3.27 -5.11 14.26
CA VAL A 121 -4.70 -5.35 13.97
C VAL A 121 -4.86 -6.55 13.03
N ALA A 122 -4.10 -6.58 11.93
CA ALA A 122 -4.09 -7.67 10.95
C ALA A 122 -3.63 -9.00 11.57
N GLY A 123 -2.74 -8.96 12.56
CA GLY A 123 -2.24 -10.13 13.29
C GLY A 123 -3.20 -10.70 14.33
N LEU A 124 -4.37 -10.08 14.57
CA LEU A 124 -5.33 -10.58 15.55
C LEU A 124 -5.90 -11.93 15.12
N LYS A 125 -5.88 -12.90 16.04
CA LYS A 125 -6.45 -14.22 15.80
C LYS A 125 -7.94 -14.12 15.46
N GLU A 126 -8.35 -14.87 14.44
CA GLU A 126 -9.76 -14.99 14.11
C GLU A 126 -10.57 -15.57 15.27
N TRP A 127 -11.73 -14.95 15.52
CA TRP A 127 -12.70 -15.45 16.46
C TRP A 127 -13.62 -16.46 15.77
N ILE A 128 -13.69 -17.68 16.29
CA ILE A 128 -14.47 -18.78 15.72
C ILE A 128 -15.72 -19.00 16.57
N PRO A 129 -16.92 -18.59 16.12
CA PRO A 129 -18.18 -18.82 16.83
C PRO A 129 -18.41 -20.23 17.34
N ALA A 130 -18.03 -21.26 16.57
CA ALA A 130 -18.19 -22.65 16.97
C ALA A 130 -17.48 -22.99 18.30
N ASN A 131 -16.38 -22.30 18.62
CA ASN A 131 -15.64 -22.52 19.87
C ASN A 131 -16.38 -21.98 21.11
N PHE A 132 -17.35 -21.09 20.92
CA PHE A 132 -18.08 -20.41 21.99
C PHE A 132 -19.58 -20.77 22.04
N ALA A 133 -20.11 -21.41 20.99
CA ALA A 133 -21.52 -21.77 20.88
C ALA A 133 -21.91 -23.05 21.67
N GLY A 134 -20.94 -23.69 22.34
CA GLY A 134 -21.13 -24.94 23.07
C GLY A 134 -21.29 -26.18 22.17
N PRO A 135 -21.40 -27.40 22.74
CA PRO A 135 -21.33 -28.66 22.00
C PRO A 135 -22.41 -28.82 20.92
N ASN A 136 -23.61 -28.26 21.15
CA ASN A 136 -24.72 -28.31 20.19
C ASN A 136 -24.87 -27.03 19.36
N GLY A 137 -24.02 -26.02 19.57
CA GLY A 137 -24.18 -24.69 18.97
C GLY A 137 -24.22 -24.71 17.44
N ALA A 138 -23.40 -25.54 16.81
CA ALA A 138 -23.38 -25.71 15.36
C ALA A 138 -24.64 -26.37 14.78
N LYS A 139 -25.48 -26.99 15.61
CA LYS A 139 -26.75 -27.61 15.19
C LYS A 139 -27.94 -26.65 15.31
N VAL A 140 -27.89 -25.73 16.27
CA VAL A 140 -29.02 -24.82 16.58
C VAL A 140 -28.84 -23.42 16.02
N PHE A 141 -27.60 -22.95 15.88
CA PHE A 141 -27.32 -21.62 15.36
C PHE A 141 -26.88 -21.66 13.90
N ALA A 142 -27.45 -20.76 13.11
CA ALA A 142 -27.02 -20.49 11.75
C ALA A 142 -26.54 -19.03 11.66
N ARG A 143 -25.53 -18.78 10.82
CA ARG A 143 -25.15 -17.39 10.52
C ARG A 143 -26.10 -16.82 9.49
N ARG A 144 -26.45 -15.54 9.66
CA ARG A 144 -27.18 -14.76 8.65
C ARG A 144 -26.47 -14.75 7.29
N SER A 145 -25.13 -14.83 7.28
CA SER A 145 -24.33 -14.91 6.06
C SER A 145 -24.30 -16.29 5.40
N ALA A 146 -25.04 -17.28 5.94
CA ALA A 146 -24.99 -18.69 5.56
C ALA A 146 -23.62 -19.39 5.69
N LYS A 147 -22.56 -18.68 6.11
CA LYS A 147 -21.26 -19.28 6.42
C LYS A 147 -21.38 -20.18 7.66
N THR A 148 -20.59 -21.26 7.69
CA THR A 148 -20.57 -22.17 8.85
C THR A 148 -20.03 -21.48 10.10
N LEU A 149 -20.40 -21.96 11.29
CA LEU A 149 -19.86 -21.42 12.55
C LEU A 149 -18.35 -21.62 12.72
N ARG A 150 -17.71 -22.44 11.88
CA ARG A 150 -16.27 -22.71 11.91
C ARG A 150 -15.44 -21.69 11.13
N VAL A 151 -16.05 -20.91 10.23
CA VAL A 151 -15.34 -19.85 9.51
C VAL A 151 -15.00 -18.72 10.47
N GLY A 152 -13.75 -18.29 10.60
CA GLY A 152 -13.40 -17.20 11.51
C GLY A 152 -14.08 -15.88 11.16
N ILE A 153 -14.20 -15.03 12.17
CA ILE A 153 -14.47 -13.60 12.03
C ILE A 153 -13.17 -12.90 12.42
N SER A 154 -12.72 -11.91 11.64
CA SER A 154 -11.50 -11.17 11.95
C SER A 154 -11.52 -10.68 13.39
N GLY A 155 -10.40 -10.86 14.10
CA GLY A 155 -10.25 -10.47 15.50
C GLY A 155 -10.50 -8.97 15.71
N ALA A 156 -10.24 -8.15 14.68
CA ALA A 156 -10.53 -6.72 14.67
C ALA A 156 -12.00 -6.37 14.96
N PHE A 157 -12.95 -7.25 14.61
CA PHE A 157 -14.39 -7.03 14.83
C PHE A 157 -14.92 -7.65 16.13
N THR A 158 -14.02 -8.06 17.03
CA THR A 158 -14.40 -8.56 18.36
C THR A 158 -14.31 -7.45 19.40
N TYR A 159 -15.02 -7.61 20.52
CA TYR A 159 -14.92 -6.67 21.65
C TYR A 159 -13.46 -6.46 22.09
N SER A 160 -12.70 -7.55 22.25
CA SER A 160 -11.29 -7.50 22.65
C SER A 160 -10.40 -6.87 21.57
N GLY A 161 -10.62 -7.18 20.30
CA GLY A 161 -9.82 -6.59 19.21
C GLY A 161 -10.06 -5.08 19.08
N PHE A 162 -11.29 -4.63 19.30
CA PHE A 162 -11.58 -3.20 19.33
C PHE A 162 -10.86 -2.50 20.49
N HIS A 163 -11.05 -2.97 21.73
CA HIS A 163 -10.54 -2.27 22.92
C HIS A 163 -9.03 -2.39 23.12
N ASN A 164 -8.41 -3.47 22.65
CA ASN A 164 -6.99 -3.75 22.93
C ASN A 164 -6.06 -3.52 21.74
N ALA A 165 -6.59 -3.18 20.56
CA ALA A 165 -5.77 -2.94 19.38
C ALA A 165 -6.26 -1.74 18.58
N ILE A 166 -7.56 -1.66 18.26
CA ILE A 166 -8.08 -0.55 17.46
C ILE A 166 -8.06 0.76 18.24
N LEU A 167 -8.50 0.77 19.50
CA LEU A 167 -8.64 2.00 20.28
C LEU A 167 -7.32 2.75 20.43
N ASP A 168 -6.24 2.05 20.78
CA ASP A 168 -4.87 2.58 20.89
C ASP A 168 -4.33 3.25 19.59
N ARG A 169 -5.00 3.06 18.46
CA ARG A 169 -4.58 3.58 17.13
C ARG A 169 -5.43 4.75 16.65
N ILE A 170 -6.55 5.01 17.33
CA ILE A 170 -7.48 6.08 16.97
C ILE A 170 -7.58 7.15 18.05
N GLU A 171 -7.12 6.86 19.27
CA GLU A 171 -6.93 7.81 20.38
C GLU A 171 -5.48 8.33 20.44
#